data_AF-A0A9P7SM53-F1
#
_entry.id   AF-A0A9P7SM53-F1
#
_cell.length_a   1.000
_cell.length_b   1.000
_cell.length_c   1.000
_cell.angle_alpha   90.00
_cell.angle_beta   90.00
_cell.angle_gamma   90.00
#
_symmetry.space_group_name_H-M   'P 1'
#
loop_
_entity.id
_entity.type
_entity.pdbx_description
1 polymer ?
#
loop_
_entity_poly.entity_id
_entity_poly.type
_entity_poly.pdbx_seq_one_letter_code
_entity_poly.pdbx_strand_id
1 'polypeptide(L)'
;MSHTPSQSRETHGKSLPITPNCNDTKQTPASVPARCLSRSRPSLQNLPSELLESILLYSMNLALPRSSPLLGAKLSGKATLIRVFMKAFHDIWDARLDKYRPERKRYWGSNDKNEVKEEASLQFALLAMPWADIDLILDAQQAWANKYARGRSFDHSHDWGGLSKEGTSYAPQSYQQHVHQHSLGEVTFDARACFEADYDRALACRISPDIFSFATLFEMPDLTPPVAPVNLITGPWNEEKKRRLFWLSRAKLLYDMKLGPLLPGPRTVQVKLACLDAAVISAEKLDPLIINCLIGCWLFEDLPQDAKHERLVKLCNRINRGGQMLDMRILRFVVRGLDYYKDFMEY
;
A
#
# COMPACT_ATOMS: atom_id res chain seq x y z
N MET A 1 -9.98 18.98 60.51
CA MET A 1 -11.02 19.87 61.06
C MET A 1 -11.72 20.50 59.86
N SER A 2 -12.59 19.79 59.15
CA SER A 2 -13.91 19.25 59.54
C SER A 2 -15.00 20.33 59.57
N HIS A 3 -16.08 20.02 58.84
CA HIS A 3 -17.46 20.53 58.93
C HIS A 3 -17.90 21.70 58.02
N THR A 4 -18.40 21.33 56.83
CA THR A 4 -19.78 21.57 56.38
C THR A 4 -20.80 21.26 57.50
N PRO A 5 -22.06 21.77 57.53
CA PRO A 5 -23.00 21.51 56.41
C PRO A 5 -24.22 22.47 56.29
N SER A 6 -25.06 22.15 55.27
CA SER A 6 -26.53 22.02 55.35
C SER A 6 -27.40 23.24 55.69
N GLN A 7 -28.63 23.39 55.19
CA GLN A 7 -29.44 22.64 54.24
C GLN A 7 -30.73 23.45 54.03
N SER A 8 -31.28 23.36 52.81
CA SER A 8 -32.68 22.97 52.55
C SER A 8 -33.85 23.93 52.79
N ARG A 9 -34.74 23.87 51.77
CA ARG A 9 -36.20 23.67 51.88
C ARG A 9 -37.01 24.90 52.33
N GLU A 10 -38.23 25.17 51.85
CA GLU A 10 -39.17 24.40 51.04
C GLU A 10 -40.33 25.33 50.61
N THR A 11 -41.00 24.94 49.52
CA THR A 11 -42.45 25.06 49.24
C THR A 11 -43.21 26.37 49.51
N HIS A 12 -43.96 26.82 48.51
CA HIS A 12 -45.37 26.45 48.42
C HIS A 12 -45.99 26.90 47.09
N GLY A 13 -46.70 25.96 46.46
CA GLY A 13 -47.45 26.20 45.24
C GLY A 13 -48.91 26.58 45.48
N LYS A 14 -49.50 27.09 44.40
CA LYS A 14 -50.92 27.09 44.00
C LYS A 14 -51.89 27.93 44.85
N SER A 15 -52.48 28.96 44.25
CA SER A 15 -53.78 28.83 43.55
C SER A 15 -54.26 30.17 42.95
N LEU A 16 -55.02 30.05 41.86
CA LEU A 16 -55.68 31.10 41.03
C LEU A 16 -56.83 31.82 41.76
N PRO A 17 -57.32 32.98 41.27
CA PRO A 17 -58.50 32.94 40.38
C PRO A 17 -58.58 34.01 39.25
N ILE A 18 -58.81 33.53 38.03
CA ILE A 18 -59.81 33.89 36.99
C ILE A 18 -60.64 35.21 37.15
N THR A 19 -60.37 36.22 36.30
CA THR A 19 -61.24 36.93 35.28
C THR A 19 -61.65 38.39 35.60
N PRO A 20 -62.22 39.18 34.66
CA PRO A 20 -61.80 39.52 33.29
C PRO A 20 -61.91 41.06 33.00
N ASN A 21 -61.68 41.46 31.75
CA ASN A 21 -62.00 42.75 31.10
C ASN A 21 -61.13 43.97 31.44
N CYS A 22 -60.42 44.51 30.44
CA CYS A 22 -60.96 45.56 29.55
C CYS A 22 -59.86 46.09 28.61
N ASN A 23 -60.21 46.13 27.33
CA ASN A 23 -59.94 47.20 26.37
C ASN A 23 -58.55 47.43 25.76
N ASP A 24 -58.68 47.82 24.48
CA ASP A 24 -57.81 48.68 23.70
C ASP A 24 -56.69 48.06 22.84
N THR A 25 -57.12 47.79 21.61
CA THR A 25 -56.55 48.32 20.36
C THR A 25 -55.02 48.42 20.27
N LYS A 26 -54.45 47.53 19.45
CA LYS A 26 -53.41 47.88 18.47
C LYS A 26 -53.33 46.79 17.41
N GLN A 27 -53.83 47.09 16.22
CA GLN A 27 -53.49 46.36 15.01
C GLN A 27 -51.98 46.38 14.86
N THR A 28 -51.37 45.21 15.08
CA THR A 28 -49.98 44.95 14.71
C THR A 28 -50.03 44.40 13.29
N PRO A 29 -49.27 44.95 12.32
CA PRO A 29 -49.26 44.38 10.98
C PRO A 29 -48.80 42.94 11.10
N ALA A 30 -49.59 42.01 10.56
CA ALA A 30 -49.30 40.59 10.56
C ALA A 30 -47.85 40.39 10.11
N SER A 31 -47.00 39.99 11.03
CA SER A 31 -45.68 39.47 10.72
C SER A 31 -45.93 38.20 9.90
N VAL A 32 -45.81 38.34 8.58
CA VAL A 32 -45.72 37.21 7.68
C VAL A 32 -44.59 36.35 8.24
N PRO A 33 -44.86 35.12 8.72
CA PRO A 33 -43.78 34.23 9.05
C PRO A 33 -43.11 33.98 7.71
N ALA A 34 -41.93 34.57 7.50
CA ALA A 34 -41.00 34.07 6.53
C ALA A 34 -40.74 32.62 6.98
N ARG A 35 -41.53 31.70 6.42
CA ARG A 35 -41.14 30.30 6.34
C ARG A 35 -39.91 30.31 5.45
N CYS A 36 -38.77 30.66 6.05
CA CYS A 36 -37.50 30.10 5.70
C CYS A 36 -37.67 28.60 5.91
N LEU A 37 -38.27 27.94 4.92
CA LEU A 37 -37.91 26.58 4.59
C LEU A 37 -36.40 26.67 4.45
N SER A 38 -35.70 26.27 5.50
CA SER A 38 -34.30 25.96 5.46
C SER A 38 -34.17 24.98 4.29
N ARG A 39 -33.84 25.51 3.11
CA ARG A 39 -33.43 24.71 1.96
C ARG A 39 -32.18 24.01 2.44
N SER A 40 -32.38 22.85 3.04
CA SER A 40 -31.33 21.93 3.41
C SER A 40 -30.51 21.76 2.15
N ARG A 41 -29.27 22.26 2.16
CA ARG A 41 -28.37 22.07 1.02
C ARG A 41 -28.29 20.56 0.81
N PRO A 42 -28.47 20.05 -0.42
CA PRO A 42 -28.32 18.63 -0.67
C PRO A 42 -26.93 18.20 -0.19
N SER A 43 -26.91 17.47 0.93
CA SER A 43 -25.69 16.93 1.50
C SER A 43 -25.29 15.73 0.67
N LEU A 44 -23.99 15.59 0.40
CA LEU A 44 -23.44 14.43 -0.28
C LEU A 44 -23.87 13.12 0.40
N GLN A 45 -24.03 13.14 1.72
CA GLN A 45 -24.47 12.01 2.54
C GLN A 45 -25.88 11.49 2.18
N ASN A 46 -26.73 12.33 1.59
CA ASN A 46 -28.10 11.99 1.22
C ASN A 46 -28.19 11.34 -0.16
N LEU A 47 -27.08 11.26 -0.91
CA LEU A 47 -27.08 10.58 -2.20
C LEU A 47 -27.24 9.06 -2.03
N PRO A 48 -27.88 8.40 -3.03
CA PRO A 48 -27.83 6.95 -3.20
C PRO A 48 -26.38 6.43 -3.28
N SER A 49 -26.16 5.20 -2.82
CA SER A 49 -24.83 4.59 -2.77
C SER A 49 -24.20 4.50 -4.15
N GLU A 50 -24.99 4.26 -5.21
CA GLU A 50 -24.53 4.13 -6.59
C GLU A 50 -23.92 5.44 -7.11
N LEU A 51 -24.50 6.58 -6.73
CA LEU A 51 -23.96 7.90 -7.08
C LEU A 51 -22.69 8.20 -6.30
N LEU A 52 -22.65 7.83 -5.02
CA LEU A 52 -21.45 7.98 -4.20
C LEU A 52 -20.29 7.13 -4.72
N GLU A 53 -20.56 5.88 -5.10
CA GLU A 53 -19.59 4.99 -5.73
C GLU A 53 -19.08 5.57 -7.04
N SER A 54 -19.99 6.12 -7.87
CA SER A 54 -19.61 6.77 -9.12
C SER A 54 -18.69 7.95 -8.86
N ILE A 55 -19.02 8.84 -7.92
CA ILE A 55 -18.18 9.98 -7.54
C ILE A 55 -16.82 9.52 -7.03
N LEU A 56 -16.76 8.49 -6.19
CA LEU A 56 -15.51 7.91 -5.71
C LEU A 56 -14.67 7.36 -6.87
N LEU A 57 -15.27 6.57 -7.76
CA LEU A 57 -14.57 5.98 -8.90
C LEU A 57 -14.09 7.04 -9.88
N TYR A 58 -14.86 8.10 -10.12
CA TYR A 58 -14.42 9.19 -11.01
C TYR A 58 -13.30 10.02 -10.40
N SER A 59 -13.43 10.40 -9.13
CA SER A 59 -12.45 11.27 -8.46
C SER A 59 -11.20 10.54 -7.96
N MET A 60 -11.29 9.22 -7.72
CA MET A 60 -10.27 8.41 -7.03
C MET A 60 -9.75 9.02 -5.71
N ASN A 61 -10.54 9.91 -5.10
CA ASN A 61 -10.12 10.65 -3.92
C ASN A 61 -10.38 9.84 -2.65
N LEU A 62 -9.33 9.27 -2.08
CA LEU A 62 -9.41 8.46 -0.85
C LEU A 62 -9.78 9.28 0.41
N ALA A 63 -9.74 10.61 0.34
CA ALA A 63 -10.26 11.47 1.41
C ALA A 63 -11.79 11.49 1.45
N LEU A 64 -12.47 11.14 0.36
CA LEU A 64 -13.93 11.14 0.28
C LEU A 64 -14.59 10.22 1.32
N PRO A 65 -14.28 8.91 1.38
CA PRO A 65 -14.83 8.03 2.42
C PRO A 65 -14.38 8.41 3.84
N ARG A 66 -13.27 9.16 3.97
CA ARG A 66 -12.72 9.61 5.27
C ARG A 66 -13.37 10.90 5.77
N SER A 67 -14.05 11.65 4.91
CA SER A 67 -14.64 12.94 5.26
C SER A 67 -15.88 12.82 6.16
N SER A 68 -16.52 11.65 6.19
CA SER A 68 -17.66 11.37 7.07
C SER A 68 -17.79 9.85 7.33
N PRO A 69 -18.02 9.41 8.57
CA PRO A 69 -18.26 8.00 8.88
C PRO A 69 -19.41 7.38 8.09
N LEU A 70 -20.46 8.17 7.80
CA LEU A 70 -21.62 7.71 7.03
C LEU A 70 -21.25 7.48 5.55
N LEU A 71 -20.42 8.35 4.97
CA LEU A 71 -19.90 8.16 3.61
C LEU A 71 -18.96 6.96 3.56
N GLY A 72 -18.07 6.83 4.55
CA GLY A 72 -17.19 5.68 4.69
C GLY A 72 -17.97 4.36 4.75
N ALA A 73 -19.04 4.28 5.54
CA ALA A 73 -19.89 3.10 5.64
C ALA A 73 -20.63 2.77 4.32
N LYS A 74 -21.09 3.78 3.58
CA LYS A 74 -21.73 3.57 2.27
C LYS A 74 -20.72 3.12 1.19
N LEU A 75 -19.47 3.54 1.29
CA LEU A 75 -18.41 3.28 0.31
C LEU A 75 -17.50 2.10 0.66
N SER A 76 -17.65 1.49 1.82
CA SER A 76 -16.83 0.35 2.29
C SER A 76 -17.24 -1.00 1.73
N GLY A 77 -18.26 -1.05 0.86
CA GLY A 77 -18.70 -2.28 0.22
C GLY A 77 -17.56 -2.93 -0.58
N LYS A 78 -17.36 -4.25 -0.39
CA LYS A 78 -16.28 -5.01 -1.05
C LYS A 78 -16.25 -4.81 -2.57
N ALA A 79 -17.41 -4.80 -3.22
CA ALA A 79 -17.53 -4.57 -4.66
C ALA A 79 -16.99 -3.19 -5.08
N THR A 80 -17.26 -2.15 -4.29
CA THR A 80 -16.75 -0.78 -4.49
C THR A 80 -15.24 -0.75 -4.36
N LEU A 81 -14.71 -1.33 -3.30
CA LEU A 81 -13.26 -1.40 -3.06
C LEU A 81 -12.54 -2.17 -4.17
N ILE A 82 -13.10 -3.29 -4.63
CA ILE A 82 -12.61 -4.03 -5.81
C ILE A 82 -12.57 -3.13 -7.03
N ARG A 83 -13.64 -2.39 -7.34
CA ARG A 83 -13.68 -1.48 -8.51
C ARG A 83 -12.64 -0.36 -8.41
N VAL A 84 -12.41 0.18 -7.21
CA VAL A 84 -11.37 1.18 -6.96
C VAL A 84 -9.99 0.59 -7.25
N PHE A 85 -9.69 -0.61 -6.73
CA PHE A 85 -8.43 -1.32 -7.04
C PHE A 85 -8.30 -1.62 -8.54
N MET A 86 -9.33 -2.15 -9.17
CA MET A 86 -9.34 -2.44 -10.60
C MET A 86 -9.06 -1.19 -11.44
N LYS A 87 -9.58 -0.03 -11.02
CA LYS A 87 -9.34 1.23 -11.72
C LYS A 87 -7.92 1.73 -11.51
N ALA A 88 -7.41 1.70 -10.28
CA ALA A 88 -6.07 2.20 -9.96
C ALA A 88 -4.93 1.37 -10.56
N PHE A 89 -5.12 0.06 -10.71
CA PHE A 89 -4.09 -0.87 -11.22
C PHE A 89 -4.35 -1.33 -12.66
N HIS A 90 -5.36 -0.76 -13.33
CA HIS A 90 -5.78 -1.20 -14.66
C HIS A 90 -4.61 -1.25 -15.65
N ASP A 91 -3.87 -0.15 -15.76
CA ASP A 91 -2.83 0.02 -16.77
C ASP A 91 -1.63 -0.90 -16.51
N ILE A 92 -1.27 -1.09 -15.24
CA ILE A 92 -0.19 -2.00 -14.83
C ILE A 92 -0.55 -3.45 -15.15
N TRP A 93 -1.77 -3.87 -14.84
CA TRP A 93 -2.23 -5.23 -15.13
C TRP A 93 -2.38 -5.47 -16.64
N ASP A 94 -2.90 -4.48 -17.37
CA ASP A 94 -3.05 -4.60 -18.83
C ASP A 94 -1.69 -4.68 -19.53
N ALA A 95 -0.72 -3.86 -19.11
CA ALA A 95 0.64 -3.86 -19.65
C ALA A 95 1.38 -5.19 -19.41
N ARG A 96 1.15 -5.85 -18.27
CA ARG A 96 1.78 -7.14 -17.94
C ARG A 96 1.22 -8.32 -18.72
N LEU A 97 -0.07 -8.30 -18.99
CA LEU A 97 -0.76 -9.42 -19.62
C LEU A 97 -0.83 -9.31 -21.15
N ASP A 98 -0.34 -8.21 -21.72
CA ASP A 98 -0.20 -8.03 -23.15
C ASP A 98 1.27 -8.16 -23.58
N LYS A 99 1.67 -9.38 -23.98
CA LYS A 99 3.01 -9.64 -24.55
C LYS A 99 3.23 -9.01 -25.94
N TYR A 100 2.18 -8.57 -26.62
CA TYR A 100 2.21 -8.38 -28.08
C TYR A 100 1.88 -6.96 -28.56
N ARG A 101 1.76 -5.96 -27.67
CA ARG A 101 1.64 -4.55 -28.07
C ARG A 101 2.88 -3.71 -27.76
N PRO A 102 3.93 -3.76 -28.61
CA PRO A 102 5.07 -2.84 -28.52
C PRO A 102 4.66 -1.36 -28.66
N GLU A 103 3.46 -1.08 -29.18
CA GLU A 103 2.93 0.28 -29.33
C GLU A 103 2.65 0.97 -28.00
N ARG A 104 2.29 0.23 -26.93
CA ARG A 104 2.05 0.82 -25.60
C ARG A 104 3.30 1.03 -24.76
N LYS A 105 4.43 0.41 -25.10
CA LYS A 105 5.73 0.79 -24.50
C LYS A 105 6.08 2.26 -24.79
N ARG A 106 5.44 2.90 -25.77
CA ARG A 106 5.60 4.35 -26.04
C ARG A 106 4.83 5.26 -25.07
N TYR A 107 3.78 4.77 -24.39
CA TYR A 107 3.01 5.63 -23.47
C TYR A 107 3.85 6.04 -22.25
N TRP A 108 4.65 5.15 -21.69
CA TRP A 108 5.51 5.47 -20.55
C TRP A 108 6.75 6.29 -20.91
N GLY A 109 7.14 6.34 -22.19
CA GLY A 109 8.28 7.14 -22.67
C GLY A 109 7.95 8.60 -22.99
N SER A 110 6.67 8.99 -22.97
CA SER A 110 6.19 10.33 -23.33
C SER A 110 5.32 11.00 -22.25
N ASN A 111 5.05 10.31 -21.13
CA ASN A 111 4.18 10.84 -20.08
C ASN A 111 4.83 11.97 -19.28
N ASP A 112 4.00 12.93 -18.87
CA ASP A 112 4.35 13.90 -17.85
C ASP A 112 4.80 13.15 -16.59
N LYS A 113 6.03 13.42 -16.13
CA LYS A 113 6.59 12.78 -14.92
C LYS A 113 5.66 12.96 -13.71
N ASN A 114 4.85 14.02 -13.70
CA ASN A 114 3.88 14.29 -12.65
C ASN A 114 2.70 13.32 -12.69
N GLU A 115 2.16 12.98 -13.86
CA GLU A 115 1.04 12.04 -14.00
C GLU A 115 1.42 10.65 -13.49
N VAL A 116 2.61 10.18 -13.88
CA VAL A 116 3.18 8.91 -13.39
C VAL A 116 3.37 8.94 -11.87
N LYS A 117 3.86 10.06 -11.32
CA LYS A 117 4.03 10.24 -9.87
C LYS A 117 2.68 10.22 -9.14
N GLU A 118 1.65 10.86 -9.69
CA GLU A 118 0.31 10.89 -9.12
C GLU A 118 -0.36 9.51 -9.14
N GLU A 119 -0.24 8.78 -10.25
CA GLU A 119 -0.77 7.41 -10.36
C GLU A 119 -0.08 6.47 -9.37
N ALA A 120 1.25 6.50 -9.31
CA ALA A 120 2.02 5.76 -8.33
C ALA A 120 1.58 6.12 -6.91
N SER A 121 1.38 7.41 -6.65
CA SER A 121 0.99 7.88 -5.34
C SER A 121 -0.37 7.36 -4.91
N LEU A 122 -1.33 7.33 -5.82
CA LEU A 122 -2.65 6.75 -5.59
C LEU A 122 -2.57 5.24 -5.31
N GLN A 123 -1.80 4.48 -6.10
CA GLN A 123 -1.64 3.03 -5.93
C GLN A 123 -1.01 2.68 -4.59
N PHE A 124 0.06 3.37 -4.19
CA PHE A 124 0.67 3.12 -2.88
C PHE A 124 -0.23 3.58 -1.73
N ALA A 125 -0.96 4.68 -1.88
CA ALA A 125 -1.94 5.11 -0.89
C ALA A 125 -3.06 4.08 -0.69
N LEU A 126 -3.54 3.46 -1.78
CA LEU A 126 -4.50 2.35 -1.71
C LEU A 126 -3.91 1.15 -0.98
N LEU A 127 -2.67 0.78 -1.30
CA LEU A 127 -1.96 -0.30 -0.61
C LEU A 127 -1.67 0.01 0.85
N ALA A 128 -1.67 1.27 1.28
CA ALA A 128 -1.50 1.65 2.68
C ALA A 128 -2.82 1.57 3.47
N MET A 129 -3.97 1.37 2.82
CA MET A 129 -5.27 1.36 3.49
C MET A 129 -5.42 0.12 4.39
N PRO A 130 -6.06 0.24 5.58
CA PRO A 130 -6.23 -0.89 6.50
C PRO A 130 -7.06 -2.05 5.96
N TRP A 131 -7.94 -1.77 4.98
CA TRP A 131 -8.81 -2.75 4.35
C TRP A 131 -8.20 -3.42 3.11
N ALA A 132 -7.02 -2.96 2.67
CA ALA A 132 -6.34 -3.49 1.49
C ALA A 132 -5.48 -4.71 1.85
N ASP A 133 -6.13 -5.82 2.19
CA ASP A 133 -5.46 -7.10 2.41
C ASP A 133 -5.16 -7.83 1.09
N ILE A 134 -4.37 -8.92 1.18
CA ILE A 134 -4.01 -9.70 -0.01
C ILE A 134 -5.22 -10.32 -0.70
N ASP A 135 -6.25 -10.72 0.06
CA ASP A 135 -7.43 -11.37 -0.51
C ASP A 135 -8.24 -10.41 -1.38
N LEU A 136 -8.45 -9.18 -0.92
CA LEU A 136 -9.09 -8.13 -1.70
C LEU A 136 -8.31 -7.81 -2.98
N ILE A 137 -6.98 -7.74 -2.88
CA ILE A 137 -6.11 -7.45 -4.02
C ILE A 137 -6.25 -8.55 -5.08
N LEU A 138 -6.18 -9.82 -4.68
CA LEU A 138 -6.32 -10.96 -5.59
C LEU A 138 -7.73 -11.07 -6.17
N ASP A 139 -8.77 -10.82 -5.38
CA ASP A 139 -10.16 -10.77 -5.86
C ASP A 139 -10.33 -9.65 -6.91
N ALA A 140 -9.71 -8.48 -6.69
CA ALA A 140 -9.74 -7.38 -7.64
C ALA A 140 -8.99 -7.72 -8.93
N GLN A 141 -7.83 -8.38 -8.81
CA GLN A 141 -7.06 -8.85 -9.97
C GLN A 141 -7.83 -9.89 -10.78
N GLN A 142 -8.51 -10.84 -10.12
CA GLN A 142 -9.37 -11.82 -10.78
C GLN A 142 -10.56 -11.14 -11.47
N ALA A 143 -11.23 -10.21 -10.78
CA ALA A 143 -12.35 -9.47 -11.34
C ALA A 143 -11.94 -8.64 -12.57
N TRP A 144 -10.75 -8.02 -12.52
CA TRP A 144 -10.15 -7.35 -13.67
C TRP A 144 -9.87 -8.32 -14.80
N ALA A 145 -9.25 -9.47 -14.52
CA ALA A 145 -8.90 -10.43 -15.57
C ALA A 145 -10.14 -11.01 -16.24
N ASN A 146 -11.16 -11.34 -15.45
CA ASN A 146 -12.48 -11.76 -15.93
C ASN A 146 -13.16 -10.71 -16.81
N LYS A 147 -12.84 -9.42 -16.65
CA LYS A 147 -13.44 -8.34 -17.43
C LYS A 147 -12.62 -7.98 -18.68
N TYR A 148 -11.29 -7.92 -18.56
CA TYR A 148 -10.41 -7.33 -19.56
C TYR A 148 -9.43 -8.32 -20.20
N ALA A 149 -9.15 -9.46 -19.57
CA ALA A 149 -8.13 -10.42 -19.98
C ALA A 149 -8.66 -11.81 -20.32
N ARG A 150 -9.97 -11.96 -20.60
CA ARG A 150 -10.53 -13.24 -21.05
C ARG A 150 -9.80 -13.74 -22.29
N GLY A 151 -9.35 -14.98 -22.24
CA GLY A 151 -8.63 -15.63 -23.34
C GLY A 151 -7.16 -15.22 -23.48
N ARG A 152 -6.62 -14.38 -22.59
CA ARG A 152 -5.18 -14.07 -22.55
C ARG A 152 -4.44 -15.15 -21.75
N SER A 153 -3.25 -15.54 -22.21
CA SER A 153 -2.37 -16.47 -21.49
C SER A 153 -1.59 -15.74 -20.40
N PHE A 154 -1.58 -16.27 -19.18
CA PHE A 154 -0.71 -15.80 -18.10
C PHE A 154 0.68 -16.43 -18.24
N ASP A 155 1.74 -15.63 -18.10
CA ASP A 155 3.11 -16.13 -18.17
C ASP A 155 3.86 -15.90 -16.86
N HIS A 156 4.25 -17.00 -16.22
CA HIS A 156 5.06 -16.97 -15.01
C HIS A 156 6.56 -16.72 -15.27
N SER A 157 7.01 -16.75 -16.53
CA SER A 157 8.42 -16.81 -16.90
C SER A 157 9.19 -15.49 -16.78
N HIS A 158 8.52 -14.34 -16.57
CA HIS A 158 9.16 -13.01 -16.57
C HIS A 158 9.00 -12.19 -15.28
N ASP A 159 8.33 -12.75 -14.26
CA ASP A 159 7.94 -11.98 -13.08
C ASP A 159 9.12 -11.66 -12.13
N TRP A 160 10.17 -12.49 -12.09
CA TRP A 160 11.31 -12.33 -11.18
C TRP A 160 12.59 -11.89 -11.90
N GLY A 161 12.66 -10.60 -12.24
CA GLY A 161 13.92 -9.93 -12.59
C GLY A 161 14.76 -10.48 -13.75
N GLY A 162 14.23 -11.39 -14.58
CA GLY A 162 15.04 -12.02 -15.65
C GLY A 162 16.07 -13.03 -15.13
N LEU A 163 15.85 -13.62 -13.95
CA LEU A 163 16.55 -14.84 -13.57
C LEU A 163 16.30 -15.88 -14.67
N SER A 164 17.37 -16.37 -15.30
CA SER A 164 17.30 -17.28 -16.45
C SER A 164 16.45 -18.52 -16.12
N LYS A 165 16.05 -19.29 -17.14
CA LYS A 165 15.32 -20.56 -16.96
C LYS A 165 16.01 -21.53 -15.98
N GLU A 166 17.33 -21.42 -15.76
CA GLU A 166 18.08 -22.22 -14.76
C GLU A 166 17.72 -21.86 -13.31
N GLY A 167 17.19 -20.67 -13.07
CA GLY A 167 16.70 -20.17 -11.79
C GLY A 167 15.32 -20.71 -11.37
N THR A 168 14.82 -21.79 -11.97
CA THR A 168 13.58 -22.45 -11.52
C THR A 168 13.81 -23.84 -10.92
N SER A 169 15.07 -24.29 -10.87
CA SER A 169 15.46 -25.59 -10.33
C SER A 169 15.15 -25.76 -8.83
N TYR A 170 15.11 -24.66 -8.07
CA TYR A 170 14.72 -24.65 -6.65
C TYR A 170 13.20 -24.57 -6.43
N ALA A 171 12.40 -24.35 -7.48
CA ALA A 171 10.98 -24.17 -7.32
C ALA A 171 10.31 -25.49 -6.91
N PRO A 172 9.32 -25.45 -6.00
CA PRO A 172 8.57 -26.65 -5.63
C PRO A 172 7.92 -27.33 -6.83
N GLN A 173 7.73 -28.65 -6.74
CA GLN A 173 7.06 -29.43 -7.80
C GLN A 173 5.65 -28.90 -8.11
N SER A 174 4.94 -28.41 -7.08
CA SER A 174 3.62 -27.77 -7.23
C SER A 174 3.66 -26.56 -8.16
N TYR A 175 4.68 -25.70 -8.02
CA TYR A 175 4.90 -24.57 -8.91
C TYR A 175 5.17 -25.03 -10.34
N GLN A 176 6.08 -25.99 -10.52
CA GLN A 176 6.44 -26.48 -11.86
C GLN A 176 5.24 -27.08 -12.58
N GLN A 177 4.41 -27.85 -11.87
CA GLN A 177 3.16 -28.41 -12.40
C GLN A 177 2.16 -27.31 -12.78
N HIS A 178 1.97 -26.30 -11.91
CA HIS A 178 1.08 -25.18 -12.19
C HIS A 178 1.50 -24.40 -13.46
N VAL A 179 2.79 -24.08 -13.59
CA VAL A 179 3.32 -23.42 -14.80
C VAL A 179 3.13 -24.28 -16.04
N HIS A 180 3.36 -25.59 -15.92
CA HIS A 180 3.20 -26.53 -17.03
C HIS A 180 1.74 -26.56 -17.52
N GLN A 181 0.77 -26.67 -16.62
CA GLN A 181 -0.65 -26.64 -16.94
C GLN A 181 -1.06 -25.34 -17.65
N HIS A 182 -0.54 -24.19 -17.19
CA HIS A 182 -0.75 -22.90 -17.87
C HIS A 182 -0.14 -22.88 -19.27
N SER A 183 1.06 -23.44 -19.45
CA SER A 183 1.74 -23.51 -20.76
C SER A 183 1.00 -24.38 -21.78
N LEU A 184 0.29 -25.41 -21.31
CA LEU A 184 -0.55 -26.28 -22.12
C LEU A 184 -1.95 -25.69 -22.36
N GLY A 185 -2.31 -24.59 -21.69
CA GLY A 185 -3.64 -24.00 -21.74
C GLY A 185 -4.73 -24.83 -21.04
N GLU A 186 -4.33 -25.77 -20.18
CA GLU A 186 -5.25 -26.67 -19.45
C GLU A 186 -6.00 -25.95 -18.32
N VAL A 187 -5.46 -24.83 -17.85
CA VAL A 187 -6.04 -24.02 -16.78
C VAL A 187 -6.22 -22.58 -17.23
N THR A 188 -7.37 -22.00 -16.88
CA THR A 188 -7.62 -20.57 -17.04
C THR A 188 -6.90 -19.76 -15.98
N PHE A 189 -6.64 -18.48 -16.23
CA PHE A 189 -6.05 -17.59 -15.25
C PHE A 189 -6.88 -17.52 -13.96
N ASP A 190 -6.24 -17.92 -12.86
CA ASP A 190 -6.71 -17.77 -11.49
C ASP A 190 -5.67 -16.97 -10.72
N ALA A 191 -6.00 -15.72 -10.38
CA ALA A 191 -5.12 -14.78 -9.70
C ALA A 191 -4.60 -15.34 -8.39
N ARG A 192 -5.42 -16.08 -7.64
CA ARG A 192 -5.04 -16.67 -6.37
C ARG A 192 -4.11 -17.86 -6.59
N ALA A 193 -4.49 -18.83 -7.43
CA ALA A 193 -3.64 -19.99 -7.69
C ALA A 193 -2.27 -19.58 -8.25
N CYS A 194 -2.24 -18.62 -9.18
CA CYS A 194 -1.00 -18.06 -9.71
C CYS A 194 -0.19 -17.36 -8.62
N PHE A 195 -0.84 -16.56 -7.77
CA PHE A 195 -0.16 -15.91 -6.65
C PHE A 195 0.48 -16.91 -5.69
N GLU A 196 -0.27 -17.94 -5.26
CA GLU A 196 0.21 -18.96 -4.34
C GLU A 196 1.40 -19.73 -4.90
N ALA A 197 1.30 -20.19 -6.15
CA ALA A 197 2.40 -20.90 -6.80
C ALA A 197 3.68 -20.04 -6.84
N ASP A 198 3.53 -18.76 -7.19
CA ASP A 198 4.65 -17.83 -7.24
C ASP A 198 5.20 -17.49 -5.84
N TYR A 199 4.34 -17.38 -4.82
CA TYR A 199 4.73 -17.12 -3.43
C TYR A 199 5.51 -18.31 -2.85
N ASP A 200 5.03 -19.53 -3.06
CA ASP A 200 5.71 -20.76 -2.65
C ASP A 200 7.09 -20.89 -3.29
N ARG A 201 7.19 -20.56 -4.59
CA ARG A 201 8.48 -20.46 -5.28
C ARG A 201 9.40 -19.42 -4.60
N ALA A 202 8.87 -18.25 -4.25
CA ALA A 202 9.66 -17.19 -3.64
C ALA A 202 10.13 -17.54 -2.22
N LEU A 203 9.32 -18.27 -1.45
CA LEU A 203 9.70 -18.80 -0.13
C LEU A 203 10.83 -19.84 -0.23
N ALA A 204 10.80 -20.69 -1.25
CA ALA A 204 11.87 -21.65 -1.53
C ALA A 204 13.16 -20.99 -2.06
N CYS A 205 13.05 -19.74 -2.53
CA CYS A 205 14.13 -19.03 -3.20
C CYS A 205 15.12 -18.42 -2.19
N ARG A 206 16.29 -19.06 -2.08
CA ARG A 206 17.43 -18.52 -1.33
C ARG A 206 18.41 -17.87 -2.29
N ILE A 207 18.13 -16.61 -2.66
CA ILE A 207 18.93 -15.88 -3.65
C ILE A 207 20.29 -15.53 -3.04
N SER A 208 21.36 -15.83 -3.80
CA SER A 208 22.70 -15.36 -3.48
C SER A 208 22.80 -13.86 -3.72
N PRO A 209 23.54 -13.09 -2.91
CA PRO A 209 23.67 -11.66 -3.13
C PRO A 209 24.22 -11.22 -4.48
N ASP A 210 24.99 -12.10 -5.12
CA ASP A 210 25.52 -11.88 -6.48
C ASP A 210 24.41 -11.77 -7.54
N ILE A 211 23.19 -12.16 -7.17
CA ILE A 211 21.98 -12.16 -7.98
C ILE A 211 20.99 -11.07 -7.52
N PHE A 212 21.29 -10.28 -6.47
CA PHE A 212 20.47 -9.11 -6.05
C PHE A 212 20.47 -7.95 -7.07
N SER A 213 20.96 -8.21 -8.28
CA SER A 213 20.73 -7.43 -9.47
C SER A 213 19.21 -7.30 -9.72
N PHE A 214 18.68 -6.09 -9.49
CA PHE A 214 17.31 -5.65 -9.83
C PHE A 214 16.16 -6.14 -8.92
N ALA A 215 16.32 -6.17 -7.59
CA ALA A 215 15.20 -6.29 -6.66
C ALA A 215 14.25 -5.05 -6.72
N THR A 216 13.34 -5.06 -7.70
CA THR A 216 11.91 -4.71 -7.73
C THR A 216 11.34 -3.40 -7.14
N LEU A 217 12.01 -2.69 -6.24
CA LEU A 217 11.55 -1.42 -5.67
C LEU A 217 12.46 -0.23 -6.04
N PHE A 218 13.17 -0.33 -7.17
CA PHE A 218 14.16 0.66 -7.61
C PHE A 218 13.59 2.08 -7.77
N GLU A 219 12.28 2.25 -7.85
CA GLU A 219 11.63 3.54 -8.10
C GLU A 219 10.39 3.71 -7.22
N MET A 220 10.61 3.83 -5.92
CA MET A 220 9.57 4.38 -5.05
C MET A 220 9.42 5.87 -5.41
N PRO A 221 8.22 6.36 -5.76
CA PRO A 221 8.00 7.79 -5.95
C PRO A 221 8.34 8.54 -4.67
N ASP A 222 8.84 9.77 -4.81
CA ASP A 222 9.23 10.64 -3.70
C ASP A 222 8.17 10.58 -2.58
N LEU A 223 8.62 10.03 -1.45
CA LEU A 223 7.82 9.66 -0.28
C LEU A 223 7.40 10.89 0.52
N THR A 224 6.70 11.81 -0.13
CA THR A 224 5.91 12.80 0.59
C THR A 224 4.72 12.07 1.23
N PRO A 225 4.51 12.21 2.55
CA PRO A 225 3.37 11.58 3.19
C PRO A 225 2.04 11.99 2.53
N PRO A 226 1.08 11.06 2.39
CA PRO A 226 1.07 9.70 2.93
C PRO A 226 1.12 8.67 1.80
N VAL A 227 2.25 8.50 1.13
CA VAL A 227 2.24 7.67 -0.08
C VAL A 227 2.85 6.29 0.10
N ALA A 228 4.02 6.08 0.72
CA ALA A 228 4.51 4.71 0.93
C ALA A 228 3.69 3.92 1.97
N PRO A 229 3.46 2.61 1.75
CA PRO A 229 3.01 1.70 2.78
C PRO A 229 4.18 1.39 3.74
N VAL A 230 4.56 2.38 4.56
CA VAL A 230 5.73 2.31 5.47
C VAL A 230 5.68 1.05 6.33
N ASN A 231 4.49 0.65 6.78
CA ASN A 231 4.27 -0.56 7.57
C ASN A 231 4.57 -1.88 6.82
N LEU A 232 4.58 -1.88 5.49
CA LEU A 232 5.03 -3.00 4.65
C LEU A 232 6.54 -2.99 4.42
N ILE A 233 7.20 -1.83 4.57
CA ILE A 233 8.64 -1.64 4.31
C ILE A 233 9.48 -1.76 5.59
N THR A 234 9.00 -1.30 6.74
CA THR A 234 9.82 -1.21 7.97
C THR A 234 9.63 -2.36 8.94
N GLY A 235 8.73 -3.30 8.65
CA GLY A 235 8.41 -4.41 9.54
C GLY A 235 7.77 -3.96 10.88
N PRO A 236 7.56 -4.91 11.83
CA PRO A 236 7.69 -6.35 11.65
C PRO A 236 6.66 -6.92 10.66
N TRP A 237 7.02 -8.01 9.99
CA TRP A 237 6.21 -8.67 8.96
C TRP A 237 5.56 -9.95 9.48
N ASN A 238 4.24 -9.93 9.63
CA ASN A 238 3.44 -11.15 9.72
C ASN A 238 3.19 -11.69 8.30
N GLU A 239 2.58 -12.88 8.19
CA GLU A 239 2.33 -13.51 6.89
C GLU A 239 1.48 -12.65 5.94
N GLU A 240 0.50 -11.91 6.44
CA GLU A 240 -0.30 -11.00 5.61
C GLU A 240 0.55 -9.89 4.97
N LYS A 241 1.41 -9.25 5.77
CA LYS A 241 2.32 -8.21 5.28
C LYS A 241 3.36 -8.78 4.32
N LYS A 242 3.87 -9.99 4.58
CA LYS A 242 4.81 -10.67 3.66
C LYS A 242 4.19 -10.92 2.30
N ARG A 243 2.95 -11.41 2.27
CA ARG A 243 2.22 -11.68 1.03
C ARG A 243 1.94 -10.40 0.24
N ARG A 244 1.54 -9.32 0.93
CA ARG A 244 1.36 -7.99 0.29
C ARG A 244 2.65 -7.39 -0.20
N LEU A 245 3.72 -7.48 0.59
CA LEU A 245 5.04 -7.03 0.18
C LEU A 245 5.52 -7.81 -1.05
N PHE A 246 5.35 -9.13 -1.05
CA PHE A 246 5.65 -9.96 -2.19
C PHE A 246 4.82 -9.57 -3.42
N TRP A 247 3.50 -9.38 -3.26
CA TRP A 247 2.64 -8.90 -4.34
C TRP A 247 3.13 -7.56 -4.90
N LEU A 248 3.50 -6.61 -4.03
CA LEU A 248 4.04 -5.31 -4.41
C LEU A 248 5.36 -5.44 -5.17
N SER A 249 6.29 -6.27 -4.68
CA SER A 249 7.55 -6.54 -5.36
C SER A 249 7.31 -7.13 -6.75
N ARG A 250 6.39 -8.10 -6.84
CA ARG A 250 5.99 -8.73 -8.11
C ARG A 250 5.34 -7.76 -9.04
N ALA A 251 4.55 -6.81 -8.54
CA ALA A 251 3.81 -5.86 -9.36
C ALA A 251 4.74 -5.03 -10.25
N LYS A 252 6.08 -4.96 -9.97
CA LYS A 252 7.10 -4.11 -10.64
C LYS A 252 6.40 -2.94 -11.28
N LEU A 253 5.88 -2.03 -10.45
CA LEU A 253 5.14 -0.88 -10.97
C LEU A 253 6.07 -0.27 -12.04
N LEU A 254 5.65 -0.33 -13.31
CA LEU A 254 6.51 -0.21 -14.49
C LEU A 254 6.86 1.26 -14.73
N TYR A 255 7.37 1.91 -13.69
CA TYR A 255 7.94 3.23 -13.77
C TYR A 255 9.29 3.11 -14.49
N ASP A 256 9.49 3.99 -15.46
CA ASP A 256 10.65 3.95 -16.35
C ASP A 256 11.91 4.33 -15.56
N MET A 257 12.98 3.53 -15.69
CA MET A 257 14.34 3.78 -15.19
C MET A 257 14.92 5.14 -15.59
N LYS A 258 14.32 5.85 -16.55
CA LYS A 258 14.68 7.23 -16.93
C LYS A 258 14.01 8.32 -16.10
N LEU A 259 13.02 7.97 -15.29
CA LEU A 259 12.63 8.78 -14.14
C LEU A 259 13.79 8.66 -13.15
N GLY A 260 14.80 9.53 -13.30
CA GLY A 260 15.91 9.60 -12.35
C GLY A 260 15.36 9.52 -10.92
N PRO A 261 16.05 8.81 -10.01
CA PRO A 261 15.51 8.33 -8.75
C PRO A 261 14.66 9.43 -8.14
N LEU A 262 13.35 9.19 -8.03
CA LEU A 262 12.41 10.19 -7.54
C LEU A 262 12.88 10.54 -6.12
N LEU A 263 13.56 11.69 -6.04
CA LEU A 263 14.47 12.01 -4.95
C LEU A 263 13.73 11.88 -3.61
N PRO A 264 14.28 11.14 -2.66
CA PRO A 264 13.62 10.93 -1.39
C PRO A 264 13.44 12.25 -0.63
N GLY A 265 12.20 12.60 -0.27
CA GLY A 265 11.94 13.53 0.81
C GLY A 265 12.59 13.10 2.14
N PRO A 266 12.77 14.01 3.12
CA PRO A 266 13.57 13.79 4.34
C PRO A 266 13.11 12.62 5.24
N ARG A 267 11.87 12.11 5.09
CA ARG A 267 11.38 10.93 5.80
C ARG A 267 11.84 9.59 5.20
N THR A 268 12.34 9.59 3.96
CA THR A 268 12.76 8.35 3.30
C THR A 268 14.00 7.74 3.94
N VAL A 269 14.91 8.58 4.46
CA VAL A 269 16.07 8.09 5.22
C VAL A 269 15.62 7.28 6.44
N GLN A 270 14.65 7.77 7.21
CA GLN A 270 14.13 7.05 8.37
C GLN A 270 13.50 5.70 7.98
N VAL A 271 12.77 5.66 6.86
CA VAL A 271 12.17 4.42 6.34
C VAL A 271 13.25 3.44 5.88
N LYS A 272 14.28 3.90 5.16
CA LYS A 272 15.43 3.08 4.74
C LYS A 272 16.16 2.50 5.95
N LEU A 273 16.50 3.34 6.93
CA LEU A 273 17.19 2.91 8.15
C LEU A 273 16.34 1.93 8.96
N ALA A 274 15.05 2.19 9.13
CA ALA A 274 14.14 1.28 9.85
C ALA A 274 13.96 -0.05 9.11
N CYS A 275 13.87 -0.05 7.77
CA CYS A 275 13.86 -1.25 6.95
C CYS A 275 15.14 -2.08 7.15
N LEU A 276 16.31 -1.44 7.07
CA LEU A 276 17.60 -2.09 7.28
C LEU A 276 17.73 -2.65 8.70
N ASP A 277 17.34 -1.85 9.69
CA ASP A 277 17.38 -2.21 11.10
C ASP A 277 16.48 -3.43 11.37
N ALA A 278 15.28 -3.48 10.79
CA ALA A 278 14.33 -4.57 10.98
C ALA A 278 14.66 -5.84 10.17
N ALA A 279 15.00 -5.70 8.89
CA ALA A 279 15.23 -6.83 7.98
C ALA A 279 16.57 -7.52 8.18
N VAL A 280 17.61 -6.76 8.55
CA VAL A 280 19.00 -7.24 8.52
C VAL A 280 19.66 -7.16 9.89
N ILE A 281 19.60 -6.03 10.58
CA ILE A 281 20.42 -5.82 11.79
C ILE A 281 19.80 -6.50 13.00
N SER A 282 18.51 -6.29 13.24
CA SER A 282 17.80 -6.75 14.44
C SER A 282 17.14 -8.12 14.28
N ALA A 283 16.95 -8.59 13.04
CA ALA A 283 16.31 -9.88 12.78
C ALA A 283 17.15 -11.03 13.32
N GLU A 284 16.65 -11.88 14.22
CA GLU A 284 17.44 -13.02 14.73
C GLU A 284 17.92 -13.93 13.59
N LYS A 285 17.02 -14.23 12.65
CA LYS A 285 17.28 -14.97 11.42
C LYS A 285 16.84 -14.13 10.22
N LEU A 286 17.64 -14.11 9.17
CA LEU A 286 17.26 -13.41 7.94
C LEU A 286 16.10 -14.16 7.28
N ASP A 287 15.06 -13.41 6.90
CA ASP A 287 13.93 -13.95 6.13
C ASP A 287 14.23 -13.79 4.63
N PRO A 288 14.47 -14.88 3.87
CA PRO A 288 14.85 -14.80 2.47
C PRO A 288 13.84 -14.03 1.63
N LEU A 289 12.54 -14.15 1.91
CA LEU A 289 11.51 -13.44 1.16
C LEU A 289 11.63 -11.93 1.37
N ILE A 290 11.80 -11.49 2.62
CA ILE A 290 11.98 -10.07 2.95
C ILE A 290 13.24 -9.53 2.30
N ILE A 291 14.35 -10.28 2.39
CA ILE A 291 15.61 -9.88 1.77
C ILE A 291 15.44 -9.72 0.26
N ASN A 292 14.83 -10.70 -0.41
CA ASN A 292 14.59 -10.66 -1.86
C ASN A 292 13.65 -9.52 -2.28
N CYS A 293 12.68 -9.15 -1.44
CA CYS A 293 11.72 -8.10 -1.76
C CYS A 293 12.26 -6.68 -1.53
N LEU A 294 13.07 -6.47 -0.48
CA LEU A 294 13.44 -5.14 0.01
C LEU A 294 14.91 -4.78 -0.18
N ILE A 295 15.83 -5.73 -0.14
CA ILE A 295 17.27 -5.42 -0.15
C ILE A 295 17.74 -5.19 -1.58
N GLY A 296 18.03 -3.93 -1.90
CA GLY A 296 18.54 -3.47 -3.19
C GLY A 296 19.31 -2.16 -3.06
N CYS A 297 19.84 -1.64 -4.17
CA CYS A 297 20.71 -0.45 -4.14
C CYS A 297 20.04 0.80 -3.55
N TRP A 298 18.74 0.96 -3.75
CA TRP A 298 17.94 2.08 -3.23
C TRP A 298 18.09 2.26 -1.70
N LEU A 299 18.34 1.17 -0.97
CA LEU A 299 18.46 1.18 0.49
C LEU A 299 19.73 1.90 0.97
N PHE A 300 20.78 1.96 0.13
CA PHE A 300 22.11 2.44 0.53
C PHE A 300 22.42 3.87 0.08
N GLU A 301 21.61 4.39 -0.83
CA GLU A 301 21.71 5.75 -1.38
C GLU A 301 21.23 6.81 -0.38
N ASP A 302 21.88 7.98 -0.37
CA ASP A 302 21.50 9.18 0.38
C ASP A 302 21.37 9.02 1.91
N LEU A 303 21.97 7.99 2.51
CA LEU A 303 22.01 7.86 3.97
C LEU A 303 23.11 8.76 4.57
N PRO A 304 22.83 9.48 5.69
CA PRO A 304 23.84 10.21 6.45
C PRO A 304 25.01 9.32 6.88
N GLN A 305 26.23 9.87 6.85
CA GLN A 305 27.46 9.09 7.11
C GLN A 305 27.53 8.52 8.53
N ASP A 306 27.08 9.30 9.52
CA ASP A 306 26.96 8.88 10.92
C ASP A 306 25.98 7.69 11.05
N ALA A 307 24.81 7.78 10.39
CA ALA A 307 23.82 6.71 10.39
C ALA A 307 24.32 5.43 9.70
N LYS A 308 25.10 5.57 8.61
CA LYS A 308 25.78 4.45 7.94
C LYS A 308 26.80 3.78 8.88
N HIS A 309 27.69 4.57 9.46
CA HIS A 309 28.75 4.07 10.33
C HIS A 309 28.20 3.31 11.54
N GLU A 310 27.18 3.86 12.22
CA GLU A 310 26.51 3.19 13.35
C GLU A 310 26.03 1.77 12.97
N ARG A 311 25.46 1.62 11.78
CA ARG A 311 24.88 0.37 11.28
C ARG A 311 25.94 -0.60 10.78
N LEU A 312 27.01 -0.10 10.16
CA LEU A 312 28.20 -0.88 9.80
C LEU A 312 28.81 -1.55 11.03
N VAL A 313 28.98 -0.83 12.14
CA VAL A 313 29.49 -1.39 13.40
C VAL A 313 28.58 -2.52 13.90
N LYS A 314 27.26 -2.33 13.88
CA LYS A 314 26.30 -3.38 14.28
C LYS A 314 26.37 -4.61 13.36
N LEU A 315 26.50 -4.41 12.06
CA LEU A 315 26.62 -5.49 11.07
C LEU A 315 27.91 -6.29 11.25
N CYS A 316 29.05 -5.62 11.46
CA CYS A 316 30.34 -6.29 11.69
C CYS A 316 30.30 -7.12 12.99
N ASN A 317 29.72 -6.56 14.06
CA ASN A 317 29.51 -7.29 15.31
C ASN A 317 28.64 -8.54 15.11
N ARG A 318 27.60 -8.44 14.27
CA ARG A 318 26.74 -9.58 13.93
C ARG A 318 27.49 -10.63 13.11
N ILE A 319 28.27 -10.22 12.10
CA ILE A 319 29.13 -11.10 11.30
C ILE A 319 30.12 -11.85 12.20
N ASN A 320 30.74 -11.17 13.16
CA ASN A 320 31.70 -11.79 14.08
C ASN A 320 31.09 -12.84 15.01
N ARG A 321 29.78 -12.75 15.31
CA ARG A 321 29.05 -13.80 16.05
C ARG A 321 28.83 -15.06 15.23
N GLY A 322 29.06 -15.02 13.91
CA GLY A 322 28.85 -16.12 12.99
C GLY A 322 27.37 -16.36 12.66
N GLY A 323 27.12 -17.37 11.83
CA GLY A 323 25.79 -17.71 11.34
C GLY A 323 25.83 -18.67 10.16
N GLN A 324 24.68 -18.91 9.54
CA GLN A 324 24.64 -19.71 8.32
C GLN A 324 25.44 -19.03 7.20
N MET A 325 26.16 -19.80 6.39
CA MET A 325 27.03 -19.27 5.33
C MET A 325 26.31 -18.30 4.37
N LEU A 326 25.05 -18.60 4.02
CA LEU A 326 24.25 -17.73 3.15
C LEU A 326 23.90 -16.40 3.85
N ASP A 327 23.50 -16.45 5.11
CA ASP A 327 23.21 -15.25 5.89
C ASP A 327 24.45 -14.35 5.98
N MET A 328 25.61 -14.96 6.19
CA MET A 328 26.89 -14.25 6.20
C MET A 328 27.18 -13.58 4.85
N ARG A 329 26.90 -14.22 3.72
CA ARG A 329 27.04 -13.59 2.40
C ARG A 329 26.12 -12.38 2.24
N ILE A 330 24.87 -12.49 2.69
CA ILE A 330 23.90 -11.38 2.64
C ILE A 330 24.36 -10.22 3.52
N LEU A 331 24.82 -10.50 4.74
CA LEU A 331 25.34 -9.48 5.65
C LEU A 331 26.55 -8.74 5.04
N ARG A 332 27.48 -9.47 4.43
CA ARG A 332 28.65 -8.87 3.74
C ARG A 332 28.25 -8.05 2.53
N PHE A 333 27.24 -8.47 1.78
CA PHE A 333 26.68 -7.67 0.69
C PHE A 333 26.13 -6.34 1.21
N VAL A 334 25.40 -6.35 2.32
CA VAL A 334 24.86 -5.14 2.95
C VAL A 334 26.00 -4.23 3.46
N VAL A 335 27.04 -4.79 4.07
CA VAL A 335 28.25 -4.03 4.47
C VAL A 335 28.85 -3.32 3.26
N ARG A 336 29.09 -4.03 2.15
CA ARG A 336 29.63 -3.43 0.92
C ARG A 336 28.72 -2.34 0.34
N GLY A 337 27.41 -2.50 0.46
CA GLY A 337 26.44 -1.48 0.03
C GLY A 337 26.54 -0.19 0.86
N LEU A 338 26.75 -0.31 2.16
CA LEU A 338 26.85 0.84 3.07
C LEU A 338 28.25 1.49 3.07
N ASP A 339 29.30 0.68 2.94
CA ASP A 339 30.71 1.08 3.03
C ASP A 339 31.26 1.63 1.70
N TYR A 340 30.74 2.78 1.29
CA TYR A 340 31.17 3.43 0.04
C TYR A 340 32.67 3.80 0.05
N TYR A 341 33.23 4.14 1.22
CA TYR A 341 34.62 4.55 1.37
C TYR A 341 35.59 3.40 1.61
N LYS A 342 35.09 2.16 1.71
CA LYS A 342 35.88 0.95 1.83
C LYS A 342 36.67 0.86 3.15
N ASP A 343 36.14 1.46 4.21
CA ASP A 343 36.75 1.45 5.55
C ASP A 343 36.59 0.09 6.26
N PHE A 344 35.70 -0.78 5.76
CA PHE A 344 35.34 -2.08 6.34
C PHE A 344 35.61 -3.25 5.37
N MET A 345 36.51 -3.10 4.40
CA MET A 345 36.82 -4.10 3.35
C MET A 345 37.22 -5.49 3.84
N GLU A 346 37.64 -5.62 5.10
CA GLU A 346 37.98 -6.91 5.72
C GLU A 346 36.75 -7.80 5.97
N TYR A 347 35.55 -7.22 5.93
CA TYR A 347 34.24 -7.87 6.10
C TYR A 347 33.53 -8.09 4.76
#